data_AF-A0A2G9SQH3-F1
#
_entry.id   AF-A0A2G9SQH3-F1
#
_cell.length_a   1.000
_cell.length_b   1.000
_cell.length_c   1.000
_cell.angle_alpha   90.00
_cell.angle_beta   90.00
_cell.angle_gamma   90.00
#
_symmetry.space_group_name_H-M   'P 1'
#
loop_
_entity.id
_entity.type
_entity.pdbx_description
1 polymer ?
#
loop_
_entity_poly.entity_id
_entity_poly.type
_entity_poly.pdbx_seq_one_letter_code
_entity_poly.pdbx_strand_id
1 'polypeptide(L)'
;MSRVARFHQAKVGLRIFLDHPLIGIGPFIPYFFEIYAPSVDATPQAVSIIYINVLVQTGLVGASVFFYALAKLLKALLTHTVSAPDETSKAHGIILLGLFVVILTLFFTLGSLVAVHFWLAIGVMIGWLNLQAKVLTLSQTVKIA
;
A
#
# COMPACT_ATOMS: atom_id res chain seq x y z
N MET A 1 2.37 18.61 -15.34
CA MET A 1 2.60 19.38 -14.09
C MET A 1 4.07 19.79 -13.98
N SER A 2 4.37 21.05 -13.67
CA SER A 2 5.75 21.54 -13.58
C SER A 2 6.52 20.91 -12.40
N ARG A 3 7.86 20.88 -12.45
CA ARG A 3 8.69 20.43 -11.30
C ARG A 3 8.44 21.30 -10.05
N VAL A 4 8.25 22.60 -10.26
CA VAL A 4 7.96 23.58 -9.20
C VAL A 4 6.65 23.25 -8.49
N ALA A 5 5.59 22.97 -9.26
CA ALA A 5 4.30 22.57 -8.70
C ALA A 5 4.39 21.28 -7.87
N ARG A 6 5.18 20.29 -8.32
CA ARG A 6 5.38 19.02 -7.59
C ARG A 6 6.07 19.24 -6.26
N PHE A 7 7.12 20.05 -6.27
CA PHE A 7 7.84 20.39 -5.06
C PHE A 7 6.97 21.19 -4.08
N HIS A 8 6.14 22.09 -4.58
CA HIS A 8 5.20 22.84 -3.75
C HIS A 8 4.16 21.90 -3.11
N GLN A 9 3.52 21.02 -3.88
CA GLN A 9 2.58 20.03 -3.35
C GLN A 9 3.23 19.11 -2.30
N ALA A 10 4.48 18.69 -2.52
CA ALA A 10 5.23 17.91 -1.55
C ALA A 10 5.43 18.65 -0.22
N LYS A 11 5.77 19.95 -0.28
CA LYS A 11 5.89 20.79 0.92
C LYS A 11 4.58 20.95 1.66
N VAL A 12 3.48 21.19 0.93
CA VAL A 12 2.13 21.30 1.50
C VAL A 12 1.73 19.99 2.17
N GLY A 13 1.90 18.86 1.47
CA GLY A 13 1.67 17.53 2.02
C GLY A 13 2.50 17.27 3.27
N LEU A 14 3.79 17.61 3.27
CA LEU A 14 4.63 17.47 4.45
C LEU A 14 4.10 18.30 5.63
N ARG A 15 3.65 19.53 5.38
CA ARG A 15 3.08 20.38 6.43
C ARG A 15 1.79 19.79 7.01
N ILE A 16 0.88 19.31 6.15
CA ILE A 16 -0.34 18.61 6.59
C ILE A 16 0.02 17.38 7.44
N PHE A 17 1.02 16.60 7.03
CA PHE A 17 1.49 15.46 7.81
C PHE A 17 2.04 15.87 9.18
N LEU A 18 2.86 16.94 9.24
CA LEU A 18 3.42 17.42 10.50
C LEU A 18 2.34 17.88 11.50
N ASP A 19 1.22 18.40 11.00
CA ASP A 19 0.08 18.81 11.84
C ASP A 19 -0.83 17.63 12.22
N HIS A 20 -0.83 16.55 11.43
CA HIS A 20 -1.63 15.34 11.67
C HIS A 20 -0.79 14.03 11.63
N PRO A 21 0.29 13.90 12.42
CA PRO A 21 1.31 12.89 12.18
C PRO A 21 0.87 11.47 12.56
N LEU A 22 -0.03 11.30 13.53
CA LEU A 22 -0.37 9.98 14.06
C LEU A 22 -1.37 9.23 13.18
N ILE A 23 -2.49 9.87 12.87
CA ILE A 23 -3.66 9.23 12.22
C ILE A 23 -3.86 9.73 10.77
N GLY A 24 -3.21 10.85 10.40
CA GLY A 24 -3.43 11.49 9.11
C GLY A 24 -4.81 12.14 9.01
N ILE A 25 -5.18 12.50 7.78
CA ILE A 25 -6.41 13.24 7.44
C ILE A 25 -7.39 12.43 6.58
N GLY A 26 -7.11 11.15 6.33
CA GLY A 26 -7.97 10.26 5.54
C GLY A 26 -8.10 10.71 4.07
N PRO A 27 -9.28 10.51 3.44
CA PRO A 27 -9.50 10.85 2.03
C PRO A 27 -9.71 12.35 1.76
N PHE A 28 -9.69 13.20 2.79
CA PHE A 28 -10.02 14.64 2.71
C PHE A 28 -8.87 15.52 2.20
N ILE A 29 -7.89 14.97 1.50
CA ILE A 29 -6.73 15.71 0.99
C ILE A 29 -7.10 17.00 0.23
N PRO A 30 -8.07 17.00 -0.71
CA PRO A 30 -8.43 18.22 -1.44
C PRO A 30 -8.79 19.39 -0.51
N TYR A 31 -9.59 19.12 0.52
CA TYR A 31 -10.02 20.11 1.50
C TYR A 31 -8.84 20.69 2.30
N PHE A 32 -7.92 19.84 2.76
CA PHE A 32 -6.73 20.32 3.47
C PHE A 32 -5.75 21.05 2.54
N PHE A 33 -5.71 20.72 1.25
CA PHE A 33 -4.91 21.47 0.29
C PHE A 33 -5.41 22.91 0.11
N GLU A 34 -6.72 23.14 0.13
CA GLU A 34 -7.30 24.49 0.07
C GLU A 34 -6.92 25.33 1.30
N ILE A 35 -6.88 24.71 2.49
CA ILE A 35 -6.50 25.39 3.74
C ILE A 35 -5.00 25.74 3.75
N TYR A 36 -4.15 24.80 3.33
CA TYR A 36 -2.70 24.93 3.47
C TYR A 36 -2.02 25.62 2.27
N ALA A 37 -2.70 25.71 1.12
CA ALA A 37 -2.20 26.36 -0.10
C ALA A 37 -3.32 27.11 -0.87
N PRO A 38 -3.99 28.10 -0.25
CA PRO A 38 -5.17 28.77 -0.82
C PRO A 38 -4.89 29.58 -2.09
N SER A 39 -3.63 29.95 -2.34
CA SER A 39 -3.22 30.85 -3.43
C SER A 39 -2.60 30.13 -4.63
N VAL A 40 -2.60 28.79 -4.64
CA VAL A 40 -1.96 28.03 -5.72
C VAL A 40 -3.06 27.41 -6.56
N ASP A 41 -3.03 27.67 -7.87
CA ASP A 41 -3.77 26.91 -8.90
C ASP A 41 -3.26 25.46 -9.00
N ALA A 42 -3.00 24.83 -7.86
CA ALA A 42 -2.73 23.42 -7.76
C ALA A 42 -4.09 22.76 -7.85
N THR A 43 -4.37 22.13 -8.99
CA THR A 43 -5.47 21.18 -9.06
C THR A 43 -5.35 20.24 -7.85
N PRO A 44 -6.40 20.10 -7.01
CA PRO A 44 -6.33 19.40 -5.73
C PRO A 44 -6.32 17.88 -5.92
N GLN A 45 -5.36 17.38 -6.70
CA GLN A 45 -5.34 16.03 -7.25
C GLN A 45 -4.29 15.13 -6.58
N ALA A 46 -4.12 15.28 -5.26
CA ALA A 46 -3.21 14.54 -4.39
C ALA A 46 -1.75 15.02 -4.38
N VAL A 47 -1.03 14.67 -3.30
CA VAL A 47 0.38 15.00 -3.14
C VAL A 47 1.18 14.25 -4.20
N SER A 48 1.98 14.95 -5.01
CA SER A 48 2.74 14.33 -6.11
C SER A 48 3.74 13.25 -5.69
N ILE A 49 4.07 13.19 -4.40
CA ILE A 49 4.98 12.22 -3.81
C ILE A 49 4.16 11.22 -2.99
N ILE A 50 4.16 9.97 -3.43
CA ILE A 50 3.27 8.93 -2.92
C ILE A 50 3.51 8.58 -1.46
N TYR A 51 4.77 8.48 -1.02
CA TYR A 51 5.04 8.18 0.39
C TYR A 51 4.53 9.31 1.31
N ILE A 52 4.66 10.57 0.88
CA ILE A 52 4.07 11.70 1.60
C ILE A 52 2.54 11.60 1.56
N ASN A 53 1.95 11.24 0.42
CA ASN A 53 0.52 11.05 0.30
C ASN A 53 -0.01 9.98 1.28
N VAL A 54 0.64 8.83 1.37
CA VAL A 54 0.28 7.76 2.35
C VAL A 54 0.39 8.28 3.77
N LEU A 55 1.48 8.97 4.11
CA LEU A 55 1.68 9.56 5.44
C LEU A 55 0.61 10.61 5.77
N VAL A 56 0.25 11.46 4.82
CA VAL A 56 -0.81 12.46 4.97
C VAL A 56 -2.17 11.79 5.20
N GLN A 57 -2.51 10.77 4.41
CA GLN A 57 -3.82 10.12 4.52
C GLN A 57 -3.96 9.28 5.79
N THR A 58 -2.90 8.57 6.16
CA THR A 58 -3.02 7.48 7.15
C THR A 58 -2.20 7.70 8.42
N GLY A 59 -1.37 8.75 8.44
CA GLY A 59 -0.44 9.02 9.52
C GLY A 59 0.61 7.91 9.69
N LEU A 60 1.38 8.01 10.76
CA LEU A 60 2.37 7.01 11.14
C LEU A 60 1.72 5.66 11.48
N VAL A 61 0.52 5.66 12.09
CA VAL A 61 -0.17 4.43 12.46
C VAL A 61 -0.54 3.63 11.22
N GLY A 62 -1.26 4.24 10.27
CA GLY A 62 -1.68 3.53 9.08
C GLY A 62 -0.53 3.20 8.13
N ALA A 63 0.48 4.09 8.02
CA ALA A 63 1.70 3.78 7.29
C ALA A 63 2.44 2.56 7.89
N SER A 64 2.54 2.48 9.23
CA SER A 64 3.18 1.35 9.90
C SER A 64 2.44 0.04 9.65
N VAL A 65 1.11 0.05 9.74
CA VAL A 65 0.27 -1.12 9.43
C VAL A 65 0.48 -1.57 7.98
N PHE A 66 0.54 -0.63 7.05
CA PHE A 66 0.77 -0.92 5.64
C PHE A 66 2.14 -1.52 5.36
N PHE A 67 3.21 -0.91 5.88
CA PHE A 67 4.55 -1.45 5.67
C PHE A 67 4.72 -2.81 6.35
N TYR A 68 4.10 -3.02 7.51
CA TYR A 68 4.06 -4.33 8.16
C TYR A 68 3.33 -5.38 7.32
N ALA A 69 2.13 -5.04 6.82
CA ALA A 69 1.34 -5.89 5.93
C ALA A 69 2.12 -6.25 4.65
N LEU A 70 2.74 -5.25 4.03
CA LEU A 70 3.57 -5.40 2.84
C LEU A 70 4.76 -6.34 3.10
N ALA A 71 5.46 -6.16 4.22
CA ALA A 71 6.58 -7.01 4.62
C ALA A 71 6.14 -8.46 4.88
N LYS A 72 4.98 -8.67 5.52
CA LYS A 72 4.42 -10.01 5.75
C LYS A 72 4.05 -10.70 4.44
N LEU A 73 3.40 -9.98 3.53
CA LEU A 73 3.04 -10.51 2.21
C LEU A 73 4.28 -10.88 1.40
N LEU A 74 5.28 -9.99 1.35
CA LEU A 74 6.54 -10.27 0.67
C LEU A 74 7.25 -11.49 1.27
N LYS A 75 7.32 -11.58 2.60
CA LYS A 75 7.89 -12.76 3.28
C LYS A 75 7.13 -14.04 2.92
N ALA A 76 5.80 -14.00 2.88
CA ALA A 76 4.98 -15.16 2.52
C ALA A 76 5.24 -15.61 1.08
N LEU A 77 5.28 -14.66 0.13
CA LEU A 77 5.60 -14.94 -1.28
C LEU A 77 7.01 -15.54 -1.42
N LEU A 78 8.02 -14.95 -0.78
CA LEU A 78 9.39 -15.47 -0.81
C LEU A 78 9.48 -16.88 -0.20
N THR A 79 8.84 -17.10 0.95
CA THR A 79 8.86 -18.41 1.62
C THR A 79 8.19 -19.47 0.75
N HIS A 80 7.07 -19.13 0.12
CA HIS A 80 6.37 -20.01 -0.82
C HIS A 80 7.27 -20.39 -2.00
N THR A 81 7.95 -19.42 -2.60
CA THR A 81 8.85 -19.66 -3.74
C THR A 81 10.07 -20.52 -3.36
N VAL A 82 10.70 -20.24 -2.22
CA VAL A 82 11.90 -20.96 -1.77
C VAL A 82 11.58 -22.38 -1.30
N SER A 83 10.42 -22.57 -0.66
CA SER A 83 10.03 -23.85 -0.06
C SER A 83 9.19 -24.73 -1.01
N ALA A 84 9.02 -24.33 -2.27
CA ALA A 84 8.22 -25.07 -3.24
C ALA A 84 8.88 -26.43 -3.57
N PRO A 85 8.11 -27.54 -3.56
CA PRO A 85 8.64 -28.90 -3.64
C PRO A 85 9.14 -29.27 -5.05
N ASP A 86 8.59 -28.66 -6.09
CA ASP A 86 8.90 -28.95 -7.49
C ASP A 86 9.23 -27.66 -8.28
N GLU A 87 9.93 -27.82 -9.41
CA GLU A 87 10.37 -26.70 -10.25
C GLU A 87 9.21 -25.92 -10.86
N THR A 88 8.08 -26.55 -11.14
CA THR A 88 6.89 -25.88 -11.67
C THR A 88 6.30 -24.94 -10.61
N SER A 89 6.15 -25.41 -9.36
CA SER A 89 5.69 -24.59 -8.24
C SER A 89 6.65 -23.43 -7.93
N LYS A 90 7.97 -23.65 -8.03
CA LYS A 90 8.97 -22.58 -7.92
C LYS A 90 8.80 -21.52 -9.01
N ALA A 91 8.62 -21.94 -10.27
CA ALA A 91 8.39 -21.02 -11.38
C ALA A 91 7.14 -20.16 -11.16
N HIS A 92 6.03 -20.74 -10.69
CA HIS A 92 4.84 -19.99 -10.30
C HIS A 92 5.12 -18.98 -9.19
N GLY A 93 5.88 -19.37 -8.16
CA GLY A 93 6.28 -18.46 -7.08
C GLY A 93 7.09 -17.26 -7.59
N ILE A 94 8.03 -17.49 -8.52
CA ILE A 94 8.82 -16.43 -9.16
C ILE A 94 7.92 -15.50 -9.97
N ILE A 95 6.98 -16.04 -10.75
CA ILE A 95 6.02 -15.24 -11.53
C ILE A 95 5.16 -14.37 -10.62
N LEU A 96 4.61 -14.94 -9.54
CA LEU A 96 3.81 -14.20 -8.56
C LEU A 96 4.62 -13.07 -7.91
N LEU A 97 5.87 -13.34 -7.53
CA LEU A 97 6.77 -12.32 -6.99
C LEU A 97 7.04 -11.20 -8.00
N GLY A 98 7.28 -11.56 -9.27
CA GLY A 98 7.46 -10.60 -10.36
C GLY A 98 6.23 -9.71 -10.56
N LEU A 99 5.04 -10.31 -10.61
CA LEU A 99 3.77 -9.58 -10.72
C LEU A 99 3.56 -8.64 -9.53
N PHE A 100 3.89 -9.09 -8.32
CA PHE A 100 3.81 -8.25 -7.12
C PHE A 100 4.72 -7.02 -7.21
N VAL A 101 5.96 -7.18 -7.68
CA VAL A 101 6.90 -6.06 -7.91
C VAL A 101 6.39 -5.10 -8.98
N VAL A 102 5.82 -5.62 -10.07
CA VAL A 102 5.21 -4.80 -11.13
C VAL A 102 4.04 -3.98 -10.58
N ILE A 103 3.12 -4.61 -9.83
CA ILE A 103 1.99 -3.92 -9.21
C ILE A 103 2.48 -2.84 -8.23
N LEU A 104 3.49 -3.16 -7.41
CA LEU A 104 4.07 -2.20 -6.48
C LEU A 104 4.71 -1.01 -7.21
N THR A 105 5.40 -1.27 -8.32
CA THR A 105 6.01 -0.23 -9.17
C THR A 105 4.93 0.66 -9.80
N LEU A 106 3.88 0.06 -10.37
CA LEU A 106 2.73 0.79 -10.92
C LEU A 106 2.06 1.64 -9.85
N PHE A 107 1.88 1.09 -8.65
CA PHE A 107 1.35 1.80 -7.49
C PHE A 107 2.20 3.02 -7.13
N PHE A 108 3.53 2.88 -7.09
CA PHE A 108 4.46 3.98 -6.83
C PHE A 108 4.63 4.97 -8.00
N THR A 109 4.07 4.66 -9.17
CA THR A 109 4.15 5.55 -10.34
C THR A 109 2.83 6.30 -10.57
N LEU A 110 1.69 5.67 -10.31
CA LEU A 110 0.34 6.18 -10.55
C LEU A 110 -0.26 6.74 -9.25
N GLY A 111 0.27 7.88 -8.79
CA GLY A 111 -0.04 8.46 -7.47
C GLY A 111 -1.51 8.80 -7.18
N SER A 112 -2.38 8.87 -8.19
CA SER A 112 -3.80 9.22 -8.03
C SER A 112 -4.67 8.11 -7.44
N LEU A 113 -4.14 6.90 -7.32
CA LEU A 113 -4.93 5.72 -6.98
C LEU A 113 -4.47 5.03 -5.68
N VAL A 114 -3.47 5.62 -5.01
CA VAL A 114 -2.80 5.09 -3.81
C VAL A 114 -3.79 4.72 -2.71
N ALA A 115 -4.78 5.56 -2.41
CA ALA A 115 -5.76 5.33 -1.36
C ALA A 115 -6.64 4.09 -1.64
N VAL A 116 -7.19 4.02 -2.85
CA VAL A 116 -8.08 2.92 -3.28
C VAL A 116 -7.31 1.60 -3.30
N HIS A 117 -6.08 1.64 -3.80
CA HIS A 117 -5.25 0.45 -3.96
C HIS A 117 -4.65 -0.01 -2.62
N PHE A 118 -4.42 0.91 -1.69
CA PHE A 118 -4.05 0.61 -0.31
C PHE A 118 -5.12 -0.27 0.37
N TRP A 119 -6.38 0.17 0.32
CA TRP A 119 -7.49 -0.58 0.90
C TRP A 119 -7.72 -1.91 0.18
N LEU A 120 -7.56 -1.93 -1.14
CA LEU A 120 -7.64 -3.16 -1.92
C LEU A 120 -6.54 -4.16 -1.52
N ALA A 121 -5.29 -3.69 -1.35
CA ALA A 121 -4.18 -4.54 -0.93
C ALA A 121 -4.41 -5.13 0.47
N ILE A 122 -4.91 -4.33 1.42
CA ILE A 122 -5.30 -4.82 2.75
C ILE A 122 -6.42 -5.87 2.63
N GLY A 123 -7.45 -5.60 1.84
CA GLY A 123 -8.56 -6.54 1.62
C GLY A 123 -8.10 -7.87 1.04
N VAL A 124 -7.24 -7.84 0.01
CA VAL A 124 -6.65 -9.05 -0.60
C VAL A 124 -5.81 -9.81 0.43
N MET A 125 -5.00 -9.12 1.23
CA MET A 125 -4.19 -9.76 2.28
C MET A 125 -5.07 -10.45 3.33
N ILE A 126 -6.12 -9.78 3.82
CA ILE A 126 -7.06 -10.36 4.79
C ILE A 126 -7.74 -11.60 4.17
N GLY A 127 -8.19 -11.52 2.92
CA GLY A 127 -8.76 -12.65 2.20
C GLY A 127 -7.80 -13.83 2.10
N TRP A 128 -6.54 -13.57 1.76
CA TRP A 128 -5.49 -14.57 1.69
C TRP A 128 -5.21 -15.26 3.03
N LEU A 129 -5.08 -14.49 4.12
CA LEU A 129 -4.86 -15.03 5.46
C LEU A 129 -6.02 -15.94 5.90
N ASN A 130 -7.26 -15.55 5.60
CA ASN A 130 -8.44 -16.38 5.87
C ASN A 130 -8.44 -17.69 5.06
N LEU A 131 -8.01 -17.65 3.79
CA LEU A 131 -7.87 -18.86 2.98
C LEU A 131 -6.83 -19.82 3.57
N GLN A 132 -5.66 -19.32 3.99
CA GLN A 132 -4.64 -20.15 4.63
C GLN A 132 -5.14 -20.80 5.92
N ALA A 133 -5.83 -20.03 6.77
CA ALA A 133 -6.43 -20.56 8.00
C ALA A 133 -7.42 -21.70 7.69
N LYS A 134 -8.26 -21.53 6.66
CA LYS A 134 -9.22 -22.56 6.24
C LYS A 134 -8.54 -23.83 5.72
N VAL A 135 -7.49 -23.72 4.90
CA VAL A 135 -6.72 -24.87 4.42
C VAL A 135 -6.11 -25.66 5.58
N LEU A 136 -5.56 -24.98 6.58
CA LEU A 136 -5.01 -25.62 7.78
C LEU A 136 -6.08 -26.39 8.55
N THR A 137 -7.26 -25.81 8.77
CA THR A 137 -8.36 -26.51 9.46
C THR A 137 -8.82 -27.77 8.73
N LEU A 138 -8.92 -27.73 7.40
CA LEU A 138 -9.31 -28.90 6.60
C LEU A 138 -8.25 -30.01 6.68
N SER A 139 -6.97 -29.63 6.66
CA SER A 139 -5.86 -30.58 6.74
C SER A 139 -5.81 -31.34 8.08
N GLN A 140 -6.32 -30.76 9.16
CA GLN A 140 -6.41 -31.40 10.47
C GLN A 140 -7.59 -32.36 10.56
N THR A 141 -8.75 -32.00 10.01
CA THR A 141 -9.94 -32.88 10.02
C THR A 141 -9.69 -34.18 9.26
N VAL A 142 -9.01 -34.13 8.12
CA VAL A 142 -8.69 -35.34 7.33
C VAL A 142 -7.74 -36.30 8.05
N LYS A 143 -6.92 -35.82 8.99
CA LYS A 143 -6.00 -36.69 9.76
C LYS A 143 -6.66 -37.43 10.92
N ILE A 144 -7.87 -37.02 11.31
CA ILE A 144 -8.60 -37.59 12.45
C ILE A 144 -9.67 -38.60 12.00
N ALA A 145 -10.08 -38.53 10.73
CA ALA A 145 -10.99 -39.48 10.09
C ALA A 145 -10.23 -40.69 9.53
#